data_AF-A0A7C5VJU0-F1
#
_entry.id   AF-A0A7C5VJU0-F1
#
_cell.length_a   1.000
_cell.length_b   1.000
_cell.length_c   1.000
_cell.angle_alpha   90.00
_cell.angle_beta   90.00
_cell.angle_gamma   90.00
#
_symmetry.space_group_name_H-M   'P 1'
#
loop_
_entity.id
_entity.type
_entity.pdbx_description
1 polymer ?
#
loop_
_entity_poly.entity_id
_entity_poly.type
_entity_poly.pdbx_seq_one_letter_code
_entity_poly.pdbx_strand_id
1 'polypeptide(L)'
;MSYKEIAEIVDRLVKYDVKAKALYSDLIYKSNNNLLKEEKTLHPFITYVVGKVKEIYGEVEPKELKKALIYFYSKNHIGIDVDLW
;
A
#
# COMPACT_ATOMS: atom_id res chain seq x y z
N MET A 1 -6.29 -4.42 -16.32
CA MET A 1 -6.92 -3.85 -15.11
C MET A 1 -6.28 -2.52 -14.82
N SER A 2 -7.05 -1.51 -14.41
CA SER A 2 -6.50 -0.16 -14.17
C SER A 2 -5.99 0.02 -12.74
N TYR A 3 -5.00 0.88 -12.55
CA TYR A 3 -4.51 1.26 -11.21
C TYR A 3 -5.59 1.81 -10.27
N LYS A 4 -6.68 2.40 -10.80
CA LYS A 4 -7.77 2.95 -9.98
C LYS A 4 -8.56 1.86 -9.29
N GLU A 5 -8.87 0.78 -10.00
CA GLU A 5 -9.56 -0.38 -9.43
C GLU A 5 -8.72 -1.03 -8.33
N ILE A 6 -7.42 -1.21 -8.58
CA ILE A 6 -6.45 -1.72 -7.59
C ILE A 6 -6.49 -0.85 -6.32
N ALA A 7 -6.44 0.47 -6.46
CA ALA A 7 -6.48 1.39 -5.32
C ALA A 7 -7.79 1.31 -4.52
N GLU A 8 -8.93 1.08 -5.18
CA GLU A 8 -10.22 0.86 -4.49
C GLU A 8 -10.23 -0.43 -3.66
N ILE A 9 -9.55 -1.48 -4.12
CA ILE A 9 -9.39 -2.71 -3.35
C ILE A 9 -8.50 -2.46 -2.13
N VAL A 10 -7.42 -1.70 -2.29
CA VAL A 10 -6.57 -1.30 -1.15
C VAL A 10 -7.41 -0.53 -0.11
N ASP A 11 -8.22 0.43 -0.57
CA ASP A 11 -9.13 1.19 0.30
C ASP A 11 -10.12 0.25 1.03
N ARG A 12 -10.66 -0.77 0.35
CA ARG A 12 -11.56 -1.76 0.96
C ARG A 12 -10.83 -2.64 1.97
N LEU A 13 -9.62 -3.10 1.67
CA LEU A 13 -8.81 -3.90 2.58
C LEU A 13 -8.56 -3.11 3.88
N VAL A 14 -8.13 -1.86 3.79
CA VAL A 14 -7.90 -1.01 4.98
C VAL A 14 -9.16 -0.81 5.81
N LYS A 15 -10.34 -0.76 5.18
CA LYS A 15 -11.62 -0.58 5.89
C LYS A 15 -12.13 -1.85 6.58
N TYR A 16 -12.01 -3.00 5.93
CA TYR A 16 -12.72 -4.23 6.33
C TYR A 16 -11.80 -5.37 6.79
N ASP A 17 -10.55 -5.40 6.35
CA ASP A 17 -9.58 -6.43 6.78
C ASP A 17 -8.82 -5.94 8.01
N VAL A 18 -8.97 -6.67 9.13
CA VAL A 18 -8.38 -6.32 10.43
C VAL A 18 -6.85 -6.21 10.34
N LYS A 19 -6.21 -7.09 9.57
CA LYS A 19 -4.76 -7.13 9.43
C LYS A 19 -4.28 -5.98 8.53
N ALA A 20 -4.95 -5.72 7.41
CA ALA A 20 -4.65 -4.55 6.57
C ALA A 20 -4.77 -3.26 7.37
N LYS A 21 -5.84 -3.13 8.15
CA LYS A 21 -6.10 -1.94 8.99
C LYS A 21 -5.00 -1.72 10.01
N ALA A 22 -4.57 -2.77 10.71
CA ALA A 22 -3.48 -2.66 11.69
C ALA A 22 -2.16 -2.24 11.04
N LEU A 23 -1.79 -2.87 9.91
CA LEU A 23 -0.59 -2.53 9.15
C LEU A 23 -0.64 -1.12 8.56
N TYR A 24 -1.82 -0.67 8.15
CA TYR A 24 -2.03 0.68 7.66
C TYR A 24 -1.87 1.73 8.77
N SER A 25 -2.43 1.49 9.95
CA SER A 25 -2.23 2.37 11.11
C SER A 25 -0.76 2.50 11.49
N ASP A 26 0.00 1.38 11.47
CA ASP A 26 1.45 1.40 11.68
C ASP A 26 2.18 2.20 10.60
N LEU A 27 1.80 2.03 9.33
CA LEU A 27 2.35 2.79 8.21
C LEU A 27 2.15 4.29 8.39
N ILE A 28 0.93 4.72 8.74
CA ILE A 28 0.60 6.13 9.02
C ILE A 28 1.44 6.66 10.19
N TYR A 29 1.51 5.90 11.28
CA TYR A 29 2.28 6.29 12.46
C TYR A 29 3.76 6.51 12.08
N LYS A 30 4.36 5.56 11.37
CA LYS A 30 5.76 5.68 10.93
C LYS A 30 5.97 6.80 9.92
N SER A 31 5.04 7.01 9.00
CA SER A 31 5.11 8.10 8.02
C SER A 31 5.11 9.47 8.72
N ASN A 32 4.17 9.67 9.65
CA ASN A 32 4.03 10.93 10.39
C ASN A 32 5.22 11.22 11.31
N ASN A 33 5.90 10.18 11.80
CA ASN A 33 7.10 10.30 12.63
C ASN A 33 8.40 10.22 11.81
N ASN A 34 8.32 10.25 10.48
CA ASN A 34 9.47 10.17 9.56
C ASN A 34 10.35 8.89 9.75
N LEU A 35 9.79 7.85 10.36
CA LEU A 35 10.45 6.56 10.64
C LEU A 35 10.56 5.69 9.38
N LEU A 36 9.76 5.97 8.34
CA LEU A 36 9.83 5.24 7.07
C LEU A 36 11.15 5.46 6.32
N LYS A 37 11.85 6.57 6.56
CA LYS A 37 13.17 6.82 5.94
C LYS A 37 14.28 5.94 6.53
N GLU A 38 14.08 5.44 7.74
CA GLU A 38 15.02 4.57 8.43
C GLU A 38 14.79 3.09 8.05
N GLU A 39 13.58 2.75 7.60
CA GLU A 39 13.25 1.44 7.07
C GLU A 39 13.90 1.25 5.68
N LYS A 40 14.95 0.43 5.62
CA LYS A 40 15.58 -0.03 4.37
C LYS A 40 14.80 -1.12 3.63
N THR A 41 13.61 -1.47 4.14
CA THR A 41 12.80 -2.60 3.69
C THR A 41 11.42 -2.14 3.31
N LEU A 42 10.81 -2.87 2.36
CA LEU A 42 9.42 -2.66 1.96
C LEU A 42 8.50 -2.82 3.18
N HIS A 43 7.68 -1.80 3.49
CA HIS A 43 6.81 -1.82 4.66
C HIS A 43 5.84 -3.02 4.59
N PRO A 44 5.56 -3.73 5.71
CA PRO A 44 4.72 -4.94 5.71
C PRO A 44 3.31 -4.74 5.14
N PHE A 45 2.76 -3.53 5.24
CA PHE A 45 1.50 -3.14 4.59
C PHE A 45 1.54 -3.38 3.07
N ILE A 46 2.64 -3.00 2.41
CA ILE A 46 2.80 -3.12 0.96
C ILE A 46 2.77 -4.59 0.58
N THR A 47 3.62 -5.40 1.20
CA THR A 47 3.68 -6.85 0.97
C THR A 47 2.32 -7.52 1.16
N TYR A 48 1.59 -7.12 2.21
CA TYR A 48 0.27 -7.67 2.50
C TYR A 48 -0.75 -7.34 1.42
N VAL A 49 -0.87 -6.07 1.03
CA VAL A 49 -1.84 -5.62 0.04
C VAL A 49 -1.51 -6.19 -1.34
N VAL A 50 -0.24 -6.24 -1.72
CA VAL A 50 0.20 -6.87 -2.98
C VAL A 50 -0.20 -8.35 -3.00
N GLY A 51 0.02 -9.08 -1.90
CA GLY A 51 -0.42 -10.46 -1.76
C GLY A 51 -1.93 -10.60 -1.95
N LYS A 52 -2.73 -9.77 -1.26
CA LYS A 52 -4.19 -9.80 -1.35
C LYS A 52 -4.72 -9.44 -2.74
N VAL A 53 -4.16 -8.44 -3.40
CA VAL A 53 -4.53 -8.07 -4.77
C VAL A 53 -4.25 -9.23 -5.72
N LYS A 54 -3.11 -9.92 -5.57
CA LYS A 54 -2.78 -11.12 -6.35
C LYS A 54 -3.72 -12.29 -6.07
N GLU A 55 -4.15 -12.48 -4.82
CA GLU A 55 -5.13 -13.51 -4.47
C GLU A 55 -6.51 -13.25 -5.11
N ILE A 56 -6.95 -11.99 -5.18
CA ILE A 56 -8.28 -11.64 -5.71
C ILE A 56 -8.31 -11.62 -7.23
N TYR A 57 -7.26 -11.10 -7.89
CA TYR A 57 -7.27 -10.84 -9.33
C TYR A 57 -6.25 -11.65 -10.13
N GLY A 58 -5.44 -12.47 -9.47
CA GLY A 58 -4.33 -13.18 -10.12
C GLY A 58 -3.14 -12.25 -10.38
N GLU A 59 -2.37 -12.54 -11.44
CA GLU A 59 -1.22 -11.71 -11.78
C GLU A 59 -1.63 -10.30 -12.22
N VAL A 60 -1.08 -9.30 -11.54
CA VAL A 60 -1.24 -7.89 -11.85
C VAL A 60 0.09 -7.33 -12.30
N GLU A 61 0.09 -6.54 -13.38
CA GLU A 61 1.31 -5.90 -13.87
C GLU A 61 1.96 -5.05 -12.76
N PRO A 62 3.27 -5.26 -12.47
CA PRO A 62 3.98 -4.52 -11.42
C PRO A 62 3.87 -3.00 -11.57
N LYS A 63 3.81 -2.49 -12.81
CA LYS A 63 3.65 -1.07 -13.12
C LYS A 63 2.31 -0.50 -12.66
N GLU A 64 1.21 -1.23 -12.89
CA GLU A 64 -0.13 -0.79 -12.48
C GLU A 64 -0.29 -0.87 -10.96
N LEU A 65 0.27 -1.91 -10.35
CA LEU A 65 0.34 -2.06 -8.89
C LEU A 65 1.12 -0.90 -8.23
N LYS A 66 2.28 -0.55 -8.78
CA LYS A 66 3.08 0.59 -8.30
C LYS A 66 2.28 1.89 -8.40
N LYS A 67 1.64 2.16 -9.55
CA LYS A 67 0.77 3.35 -9.72
C LYS A 67 -0.38 3.37 -8.73
N ALA A 68 -1.02 2.24 -8.48
CA ALA A 68 -2.16 2.15 -7.57
C ALA A 68 -1.76 2.51 -6.15
N LEU A 69 -0.61 2.03 -5.69
CA LEU A 69 -0.09 2.31 -4.37
C LEU A 69 0.36 3.77 -4.24
N ILE A 70 1.05 4.33 -5.24
CA ILE A 70 1.37 5.77 -5.28
C ILE A 70 0.10 6.61 -5.20
N TYR A 71 -0.92 6.25 -5.99
CA TYR A 71 -2.20 6.94 -5.99
C TYR A 71 -2.89 6.86 -4.62
N PHE A 72 -2.90 5.67 -4.00
CA PHE A 72 -3.44 5.44 -2.67
C PHE A 72 -2.70 6.27 -1.60
N TYR A 73 -1.38 6.35 -1.64
CA TYR A 73 -0.58 7.14 -0.70
C TYR A 73 -0.80 8.64 -0.86
N SER A 74 -0.83 9.12 -2.10
CA SER A 74 -1.12 10.53 -2.40
C SER A 74 -2.49 10.94 -1.87
N LYS A 75 -3.52 10.12 -2.10
CA LYS A 75 -4.89 10.33 -1.58
C LYS A 75 -4.96 10.38 -0.05
N ASN A 76 -4.10 9.63 0.63
CA ASN A 76 -4.09 9.52 2.09
C ASN A 76 -2.99 10.38 2.76
N HIS A 77 -2.33 11.26 2.00
CA HIS A 77 -1.26 12.14 2.49
C HIS A 77 -0.09 11.41 3.19
N ILE A 78 0.25 10.21 2.71
CA ILE A 78 1.31 9.38 3.27
C ILE A 78 2.62 9.71 2.56
N GLY A 79 3.59 10.25 3.30
CA GLY A 79 4.94 10.51 2.82
C GLY A 79 5.72 9.20 2.75
N ILE A 80 5.76 8.58 1.56
CA ILE A 80 6.63 7.44 1.25
C ILE A 80 7.63 7.88 0.20
N ASP A 81 8.89 7.54 0.42
CA ASP A 81 9.91 7.66 -0.61
C ASP A 81 9.69 6.54 -1.65
N VAL A 82 9.28 6.93 -2.85
CA VAL A 82 8.82 6.01 -3.92
C VAL A 82 9.97 5.23 -4.55
N ASP A 83 11.21 5.57 -4.17
CA ASP A 83 12.46 4.91 -4.56
C ASP A 83 12.76 3.63 -3.74
N LEU A 84 11.99 3.32 -2.70
CA LEU A 84 12.13 2.08 -1.91
C LEU A 84 11.48 0.84 -2.56
N TRP A 85 11.38 0.80 -3.89
CA TRP A 85 10.75 -0.28 -4.68
C TRP A 85 11.74 -1.10 -5.51
#